data_AF-A0A6V7IY62-F1
#
_entry.id   AF-A0A6V7IY62-F1
#
_cell.length_a   1.000
_cell.length_b   1.000
_cell.length_c   1.000
_cell.angle_alpha   90.00
_cell.angle_beta   90.00
_cell.angle_gamma   90.00
#
_symmetry.space_group_name_H-M   'P 1'
#
loop_
_entity.id
_entity.type
_entity.pdbx_description
1 polymer ?
#
loop_
_entity_poly.entity_id
_entity_poly.type
_entity_poly.pdbx_seq_one_letter_code
_entity_poly.pdbx_strand_id
1 'polypeptide(L)'
;MELPPELLAKPLALIGMTGLDLSNTTHRSIWDAFHSNRRPENISVHFKHLSLNPTFPTPKPKRNSYEWYIPKGILKRNWMPKYLSEVPSVVVCFYDLDWTDPNWTEKKMECASRVQAIRSALDGRSTRVAVVLIQRSPPMTPDSEDNVATERATALCAACELPAKSLYVLPHGDHLI
;
A
#
# COMPACT_ATOMS: atom_id res chain seq x y z
N MET A 1 12.67 -37.06 2.91
CA MET A 1 13.26 -35.77 2.52
C MET A 1 12.18 -34.71 2.75
N GLU A 2 12.25 -33.98 3.86
CA GLU A 2 11.26 -32.94 4.16
C GLU A 2 11.49 -31.72 3.26
N LEU A 3 10.41 -31.23 2.65
CA LEU A 3 10.44 -29.98 1.90
C LEU A 3 10.56 -28.81 2.90
N PRO A 4 11.27 -27.72 2.54
CA PRO A 4 11.29 -26.50 3.32
C PRO A 4 9.87 -26.05 3.69
N PRO A 5 9.62 -25.57 4.93
CA PRO A 5 8.29 -25.15 5.35
C PRO A 5 7.72 -24.05 4.45
N GLU A 6 8.55 -23.23 3.82
CA GLU A 6 8.15 -22.19 2.86
C GLU A 6 7.56 -22.76 1.57
N LEU A 7 7.97 -23.96 1.16
CA LEU A 7 7.41 -24.70 0.02
C LEU A 7 6.06 -25.35 0.35
N LEU A 8 5.82 -25.61 1.64
CA LEU A 8 4.58 -26.19 2.16
C LEU A 8 3.57 -25.11 2.57
N ALA A 9 4.02 -23.86 2.73
CA ALA A 9 3.21 -22.73 3.12
C ALA A 9 2.22 -22.34 2.00
N LYS A 10 1.01 -21.96 2.39
CA LYS A 10 0.06 -21.34 1.46
C LYS A 10 0.63 -19.98 1.01
N PRO A 11 0.74 -19.71 -0.30
CA PRO A 11 1.22 -18.41 -0.78
C PRO A 11 0.22 -17.33 -0.37
N LEU A 12 0.64 -16.46 0.55
CA LEU A 12 -0.14 -15.31 0.97
C LEU A 12 0.28 -14.08 0.16
N ALA A 13 -0.68 -13.33 -0.36
CA ALA A 13 -0.37 -12.06 -0.99
C ALA A 13 -0.05 -11.02 0.10
N LEU A 14 1.22 -10.57 0.14
CA LEU A 14 1.68 -9.54 1.06
C LEU A 14 1.19 -8.16 0.61
N ILE A 15 0.46 -7.47 1.50
CA ILE A 15 -0.04 -6.11 1.33
C ILE A 15 0.65 -5.22 2.36
N GLY A 16 1.36 -4.20 1.90
CA GLY A 16 1.93 -3.17 2.75
C GLY A 16 0.94 -2.04 2.98
N MET A 17 0.76 -1.59 4.22
CA MET A 17 -0.07 -0.44 4.56
C MET A 17 0.80 0.65 5.18
N THR A 18 0.72 1.88 4.69
CA THR A 18 1.51 3.02 5.19
C THR A 18 0.64 4.25 5.37
N GLY A 19 1.11 5.23 6.14
CA GLY A 19 0.36 6.45 6.46
C GLY A 19 -0.66 6.31 7.59
N LEU A 20 -0.84 5.10 8.15
CA LEU A 20 -1.61 4.89 9.37
C LEU A 20 -0.74 5.13 10.61
N ASP A 21 -1.14 6.08 11.43
CA ASP A 21 -0.56 6.33 12.74
C ASP A 21 -1.33 5.56 13.82
N LEU A 22 -0.74 4.49 14.35
CA LEU A 22 -1.39 3.61 15.35
C LEU A 22 -1.64 4.30 16.71
N SER A 23 -1.11 5.50 16.94
CA SER A 23 -1.46 6.33 18.10
C SER A 23 -2.85 6.97 17.96
N ASN A 24 -3.32 7.15 16.72
CA ASN A 24 -4.64 7.68 16.42
C ASN A 24 -5.68 6.56 16.44
N THR A 25 -6.79 6.78 17.14
CA THR A 25 -7.88 5.81 17.30
C THR A 25 -8.54 5.42 15.97
N THR A 26 -8.75 6.38 15.06
CA THR A 26 -9.30 6.13 13.72
C THR A 26 -8.37 5.23 12.90
N HIS A 27 -7.08 5.57 12.86
CA HIS A 27 -6.09 4.79 12.11
C HIS A 27 -5.91 3.39 12.68
N ARG A 28 -5.94 3.27 14.02
CA ARG A 28 -5.91 1.98 14.69
C ARG A 28 -7.15 1.14 14.37
N SER A 29 -8.34 1.73 14.39
CA SER A 29 -9.57 1.03 14.00
C SER A 29 -9.53 0.55 12.55
N ILE A 30 -8.99 1.37 11.63
CA ILE A 30 -8.81 0.96 10.23
C ILE A 30 -7.85 -0.23 10.15
N TRP A 31 -6.69 -0.12 10.80
CA TRP A 31 -5.71 -1.21 10.87
C TRP A 31 -6.31 -2.50 11.43
N ASP A 32 -7.01 -2.42 12.55
CA ASP A 32 -7.62 -3.56 13.23
C ASP A 32 -8.76 -4.18 12.38
N ALA A 33 -9.52 -3.38 11.64
CA ALA A 33 -10.54 -3.87 10.71
C ALA A 33 -9.93 -4.70 9.58
N PHE A 34 -8.82 -4.26 8.98
CA PHE A 34 -8.11 -5.05 7.96
C PHE A 34 -7.46 -6.31 8.54
N HIS A 35 -6.98 -6.25 9.79
CA HIS A 35 -6.33 -7.38 10.43
C HIS A 35 -7.33 -8.46 10.92
N SER A 36 -8.49 -8.03 11.42
CA SER A 36 -9.49 -8.89 12.07
C SER A 36 -10.52 -9.48 11.12
N ASN A 37 -10.79 -8.83 9.97
CA ASN A 37 -11.82 -9.24 9.02
C ASN A 37 -11.35 -10.39 8.10
N ARG A 38 -10.85 -11.47 8.70
CA ARG A 38 -10.56 -12.75 8.02
C ARG A 38 -11.87 -13.50 7.80
N ARG A 39 -12.68 -13.07 6.83
CA ARG A 39 -13.79 -13.90 6.34
C ARG A 39 -13.24 -15.27 5.90
N PRO A 40 -13.88 -16.38 6.25
CA PRO A 40 -13.37 -17.73 5.94
C PRO A 40 -13.23 -18.00 4.43
N GLU A 41 -13.91 -17.21 3.59
CA GLU A 41 -13.85 -17.27 2.11
C GLU A 41 -12.83 -16.31 1.47
N ASN A 42 -12.19 -15.41 2.22
CA ASN A 42 -11.26 -14.45 1.63
C ASN A 42 -9.88 -15.06 1.40
N ILE A 43 -9.38 -14.84 0.17
CA ILE A 43 -8.03 -15.18 -0.29
C ILE A 43 -7.03 -14.75 0.78
N SER A 44 -6.12 -15.65 1.14
CA SER A 44 -5.26 -15.52 2.30
C SER A 44 -4.25 -14.39 2.06
N VAL A 45 -4.59 -13.17 2.49
CA VAL A 45 -3.75 -11.97 2.37
C VAL A 45 -3.03 -11.70 3.69
N HIS A 46 -1.80 -11.20 3.60
CA HIS A 46 -1.02 -10.82 4.77
C HIS A 46 -0.81 -9.30 4.77
N PHE A 47 -1.36 -8.62 5.77
CA PHE A 47 -1.17 -7.18 5.95
C PHE A 47 0.05 -6.89 6.82
N LYS A 48 0.90 -5.98 6.36
CA LYS A 48 2.09 -5.52 7.08
C LYS A 48 2.07 -4.00 7.17
N HIS A 49 2.19 -3.48 8.39
CA HIS A 49 2.38 -2.05 8.60
C HIS A 49 3.78 -1.66 8.13
N LEU A 50 3.84 -0.64 7.29
CA LEU A 50 5.04 -0.06 6.75
C LEU A 50 5.21 1.34 7.34
N SER A 51 6.42 1.64 7.80
CA SER A 51 6.82 2.99 8.20
C SER A 51 6.61 3.98 7.04
N LEU A 52 6.58 5.29 7.34
CA LEU A 52 6.44 6.35 6.32
C LEU A 52 7.50 6.26 5.21
N ASN A 53 8.72 5.82 5.57
CA ASN A 53 9.83 5.61 4.63
C ASN A 53 10.22 4.13 4.65
N PRO A 54 9.49 3.25 3.94
CA PRO A 54 9.80 1.84 3.93
C PRO A 54 11.09 1.59 3.15
N THR A 55 12.02 0.84 3.72
CA THR A 55 13.21 0.36 3.01
C THR A 55 12.93 -1.04 2.48
N PHE A 56 13.20 -1.25 1.19
CA PHE A 56 13.01 -2.54 0.54
C PHE A 56 14.37 -3.09 0.06
N PRO A 57 14.57 -4.42 0.07
CA PRO A 57 15.86 -5.03 -0.27
C PRO A 57 16.21 -4.81 -1.74
N THR A 58 17.32 -4.11 -2.01
CA THR A 58 17.69 -3.63 -3.34
C THR A 58 17.82 -4.77 -4.37
N PRO A 59 17.46 -4.54 -5.65
CA PRO A 59 17.73 -5.51 -6.70
C PRO A 59 19.23 -5.80 -6.72
N LYS A 60 19.61 -7.09 -6.68
CA LYS A 60 21.03 -7.45 -6.76
C LYS A 60 21.60 -6.90 -8.08
N PRO A 61 22.74 -6.17 -8.05
CA PRO A 61 23.41 -5.74 -9.27
C PRO A 61 23.77 -6.96 -10.12
N LYS A 62 23.78 -6.80 -11.45
CA LYS A 62 24.25 -7.84 -12.38
C LYS A 62 25.71 -8.17 -12.04
N ARG A 63 25.93 -9.28 -11.34
CA ARG A 63 27.27 -9.77 -10.98
C ARG A 63 27.96 -10.25 -12.25
N ASN A 64 29.11 -9.66 -12.58
CA ASN A 64 29.94 -10.00 -13.74
C ASN A 64 31.11 -10.89 -13.27
N SER A 65 30.81 -12.05 -12.66
CA SER A 65 31.83 -12.92 -12.06
C SER A 65 31.64 -14.39 -12.44
N TYR A 66 32.75 -15.14 -12.40
CA TYR A 66 32.97 -16.55 -12.77
C TYR A 66 32.02 -17.60 -12.15
N GLU A 67 31.07 -17.21 -11.30
CA GLU A 67 30.05 -18.08 -10.66
C GLU A 67 29.03 -18.68 -11.63
N TRP A 68 29.10 -18.38 -12.94
CA TRP A 68 28.23 -18.99 -13.97
C TRP A 68 28.49 -20.50 -14.17
N TYR A 69 29.67 -20.98 -13.81
CA TYR A 69 30.04 -22.40 -13.96
C TYR A 69 29.51 -23.30 -12.84
N ILE A 70 28.96 -22.73 -11.77
CA ILE A 70 28.28 -23.50 -10.73
C ILE A 70 26.83 -23.69 -11.20
N PRO A 71 26.34 -24.93 -11.36
CA PRO A 71 24.95 -25.16 -11.73
C PRO A 71 24.07 -24.51 -10.67
N LYS A 72 23.42 -23.40 -11.05
CA LYS A 72 22.48 -22.70 -10.18
C LYS A 72 21.32 -23.66 -9.93
N GLY A 73 21.04 -23.94 -8.66
CA GLY A 73 19.84 -24.71 -8.30
C GLY A 73 18.58 -24.06 -8.88
N ILE A 74 17.49 -24.84 -8.95
CA ILE A 74 16.22 -24.44 -9.58
C ILE A 74 15.65 -23.15 -8.95
N LEU A 75 15.87 -22.94 -7.65
CA LEU A 75 15.40 -21.78 -6.90
C LEU A 75 16.52 -21.14 -6.07
N LYS A 76 16.57 -19.81 -6.01
CA LYS A 76 17.40 -19.10 -5.02
C LYS A 76 16.85 -19.35 -3.63
N ARG A 77 17.71 -19.67 -2.65
CA ARG A 77 17.32 -19.87 -1.23
C ARG A 77 16.50 -18.71 -0.65
N ASN A 78 16.83 -17.47 -1.02
CA ASN A 78 16.14 -16.29 -0.50
C ASN A 78 14.93 -15.87 -1.36
N TRP A 79 14.55 -16.64 -2.39
CA TRP A 79 13.44 -16.27 -3.26
C TRP A 79 12.12 -16.28 -2.50
N MET A 80 11.84 -17.36 -1.78
CA MET A 80 10.62 -17.49 -0.97
C MET A 80 10.51 -16.45 0.15
N PRO A 81 11.48 -16.30 1.06
CA PRO A 81 11.37 -15.30 2.14
C PRO A 81 11.24 -13.87 1.56
N LYS A 82 11.97 -13.54 0.49
CA LYS A 82 11.86 -12.22 -0.15
C LYS A 82 10.44 -11.90 -0.63
N TYR A 83 9.79 -12.83 -1.34
CA TYR A 83 8.45 -12.58 -1.91
C TYR A 83 7.30 -12.85 -0.95
N LEU A 84 7.53 -13.63 0.13
CA LEU A 84 6.52 -13.91 1.14
C LEU A 84 6.46 -12.84 2.25
N SER A 85 7.58 -12.20 2.61
CA SER A 85 7.62 -11.31 3.80
C SER A 85 8.29 -9.94 3.59
N GLU A 86 9.08 -9.76 2.54
CA GLU A 86 9.86 -8.55 2.33
C GLU A 86 9.30 -7.64 1.23
N VAL A 87 8.87 -8.20 0.10
CA VAL A 87 8.39 -7.41 -1.06
C VAL A 87 6.88 -7.53 -1.17
N PRO A 88 6.11 -6.48 -0.82
CA PRO A 88 4.66 -6.50 -0.96
C PRO A 88 4.26 -6.54 -2.44
N SER A 89 3.14 -7.22 -2.72
CA SER A 89 2.50 -7.19 -4.04
C SER A 89 1.79 -5.87 -4.27
N VAL A 90 1.23 -5.28 -3.20
CA VAL A 90 0.55 -3.98 -3.21
C VAL A 90 0.95 -3.19 -1.98
N VAL A 91 1.21 -1.89 -2.15
CA VAL A 91 1.33 -0.92 -1.05
C VAL A 91 0.15 0.03 -1.10
N VAL A 92 -0.55 0.16 0.02
CA VAL A 92 -1.70 1.04 0.23
C VAL A 92 -1.29 2.19 1.14
N CYS A 93 -1.37 3.41 0.62
CA CYS A 93 -1.04 4.64 1.32
C CYS A 93 -2.33 5.28 1.86
N PHE A 94 -2.48 5.32 3.16
CA PHE A 94 -3.56 6.03 3.83
C PHE A 94 -3.18 7.50 4.03
N TYR A 95 -4.09 8.41 3.73
CA TYR A 95 -3.84 9.84 3.88
C TYR A 95 -5.13 10.56 4.32
N ASP A 96 -5.07 11.32 5.41
CA ASP A 96 -6.19 12.14 5.90
C ASP A 96 -6.36 13.38 5.00
N LEU A 97 -7.43 13.43 4.21
CA LEU A 97 -7.70 14.55 3.32
C LEU A 97 -9.18 14.67 2.97
N ASP A 98 -9.75 15.81 3.33
CA ASP A 98 -11.11 16.18 2.97
C ASP A 98 -11.14 16.98 1.66
N TRP A 99 -12.18 16.78 0.85
CA TRP A 99 -12.38 17.51 -0.41
C TRP A 99 -12.73 18.98 -0.21
N THR A 100 -12.99 19.42 1.01
CA THR A 100 -13.31 20.82 1.34
C THR A 100 -12.17 21.50 2.11
N ASP A 101 -11.04 20.82 2.30
CA ASP A 101 -9.92 21.33 3.09
C ASP A 101 -9.37 22.62 2.46
N PRO A 102 -9.23 23.73 3.23
CA PRO A 102 -8.66 24.98 2.73
C PRO A 102 -7.19 24.83 2.32
N ASN A 103 -6.46 23.87 2.91
CA ASN A 103 -5.06 23.58 2.61
C ASN A 103 -4.90 22.46 1.58
N TRP A 104 -5.93 22.22 0.75
CA TRP A 104 -5.96 21.16 -0.27
C TRP A 104 -4.70 21.11 -1.13
N THR A 105 -4.22 22.25 -1.62
CA THR A 105 -3.06 22.30 -2.53
C THR A 105 -1.78 21.79 -1.86
N GLU A 106 -1.56 22.16 -0.60
CA GLU A 106 -0.40 21.74 0.19
C GLU A 106 -0.49 20.24 0.51
N LYS A 107 -1.65 19.79 1.01
CA LYS A 107 -1.89 18.37 1.31
C LYS A 107 -1.81 17.48 0.08
N LYS A 108 -2.28 17.95 -1.08
CA LYS A 108 -2.12 17.26 -2.36
C LYS A 108 -0.65 17.08 -2.71
N MET A 109 0.17 18.13 -2.57
CA MET A 109 1.61 18.07 -2.83
C MET A 109 2.32 17.13 -1.84
N GLU A 110 1.93 17.17 -0.57
CA GLU A 110 2.48 16.27 0.45
C GLU A 110 2.14 14.81 0.14
N CYS A 111 0.89 14.50 -0.21
CA CYS A 111 0.47 13.16 -0.62
C CYS A 111 1.26 12.68 -1.84
N ALA A 112 1.41 13.53 -2.86
CA ALA A 112 2.20 13.21 -4.05
C ALA A 112 3.67 12.91 -3.70
N SER A 113 4.28 13.71 -2.82
CA SER A 113 5.64 13.50 -2.34
C SER A 113 5.80 12.16 -1.61
N ARG A 114 4.85 11.83 -0.72
CA ARG A 114 4.84 10.55 0.01
C ARG A 114 4.69 9.35 -0.94
N VAL A 115 3.77 9.43 -1.90
CA VAL A 115 3.58 8.39 -2.92
C VAL A 115 4.84 8.21 -3.75
N GLN A 116 5.50 9.32 -4.13
CA GLN A 116 6.72 9.26 -4.91
C GLN A 116 7.89 8.65 -4.13
N ALA A 117 8.04 9.00 -2.84
CA ALA A 117 9.05 8.38 -1.98
C ALA A 117 8.88 6.86 -1.90
N ILE A 118 7.64 6.38 -1.79
CA ILE A 118 7.32 4.95 -1.77
C ILE A 118 7.62 4.30 -3.12
N ARG A 119 7.27 4.96 -4.23
CA ARG A 119 7.61 4.47 -5.58
C ARG A 119 9.12 4.35 -5.79
N SER A 120 9.88 5.38 -5.39
CA SER A 120 11.34 5.34 -5.45
C SER A 120 11.92 4.23 -4.58
N ALA A 121 11.38 4.00 -3.38
CA ALA A 121 11.80 2.89 -2.54
C ALA A 121 11.49 1.51 -3.18
N LEU A 122 10.39 1.44 -3.94
CA LEU A 122 9.94 0.25 -4.67
C LEU A 122 10.59 0.08 -6.05
N ASP A 123 11.47 0.99 -6.48
CA ASP A 123 12.05 0.96 -7.82
C ASP A 123 12.70 -0.39 -8.16
N GLY A 124 12.48 -0.85 -9.39
CA GLY A 124 12.88 -2.17 -9.87
C GLY A 124 12.04 -3.35 -9.33
N ARG A 125 10.85 -3.10 -8.75
CA ARG A 125 9.90 -4.13 -8.31
C ARG A 125 8.53 -3.98 -8.97
N SER A 126 7.84 -5.10 -9.14
CA SER A 126 6.47 -5.16 -9.69
C SER A 126 5.40 -4.94 -8.62
N THR A 127 5.65 -4.05 -7.66
CA THR A 127 4.70 -3.71 -6.59
C THR A 127 3.75 -2.62 -7.07
N ARG A 128 2.45 -2.80 -6.86
CA ARG A 128 1.45 -1.76 -7.18
C ARG A 128 1.29 -0.81 -6.00
N VAL A 129 1.05 0.46 -6.29
CA VAL A 129 0.73 1.48 -5.27
C VAL A 129 -0.72 1.90 -5.42
N ALA A 130 -1.42 2.01 -4.30
CA ALA A 130 -2.77 2.54 -4.18
C ALA A 130 -2.83 3.58 -3.06
N VAL A 131 -3.72 4.56 -3.17
CA VAL A 131 -3.96 5.60 -2.16
C VAL A 131 -5.39 5.47 -1.66
N VAL A 132 -5.55 5.53 -0.34
CA VAL A 132 -6.84 5.57 0.34
C VAL A 132 -6.93 6.90 1.08
N LEU A 133 -7.87 7.74 0.68
CA LEU A 133 -8.17 9.00 1.36
C LEU A 133 -9.12 8.72 2.51
N ILE A 134 -8.72 9.13 3.71
CA ILE A 134 -9.59 9.09 4.90
C ILE A 134 -10.29 10.44 4.99
N GLN A 135 -11.62 10.43 4.87
CA GLN A 135 -12.44 11.63 4.97
C GLN A 135 -13.14 11.65 6.31
N ARG A 136 -13.03 12.76 7.05
CA ARG A 136 -13.64 12.93 8.38
C ARG A 136 -14.94 13.72 8.31
N SER A 137 -15.14 14.48 7.24
CA SER A 137 -16.38 15.24 7.06
C SER A 137 -17.53 14.30 6.63
N PRO A 138 -18.74 14.44 7.19
CA PRO A 138 -19.90 13.69 6.70
C PRO A 138 -20.17 14.09 5.24
N PRO A 139 -20.61 13.16 4.37
CA PRO A 139 -20.95 13.49 2.99
C PRO A 139 -22.09 14.51 3.01
N MET A 140 -21.80 15.75 2.63
CA MET A 140 -22.84 16.76 2.46
C MET A 140 -23.46 16.58 1.09
N THR A 141 -24.77 16.35 1.09
CA THR A 141 -25.74 16.29 -0.03
C THR A 141 -25.18 16.08 -1.46
N PRO A 142 -25.66 15.03 -2.18
CA PRO A 142 -25.04 14.49 -3.41
C PRO A 142 -24.95 15.44 -4.60
N ASP A 143 -25.73 16.53 -4.65
CA ASP A 143 -25.92 17.29 -5.89
C ASP A 143 -24.81 18.33 -6.20
N SER A 144 -23.96 18.69 -5.23
CA SER A 144 -22.89 19.70 -5.44
C SER A 144 -21.46 19.20 -5.24
N GLU A 145 -21.24 18.15 -4.43
CA GLU A 145 -19.89 17.64 -4.16
C GLU A 145 -19.36 16.70 -5.26
N ASP A 146 -20.21 16.01 -6.02
CA ASP A 146 -19.76 14.99 -6.98
C ASP A 146 -18.83 15.55 -8.06
N ASN A 147 -19.07 16.79 -8.51
CA ASN A 147 -18.18 17.46 -9.46
C ASN A 147 -16.85 17.88 -8.82
N VAL A 148 -16.88 18.44 -7.61
CA VAL A 148 -15.68 18.92 -6.91
C VAL A 148 -14.80 17.73 -6.47
N ALA A 149 -15.42 16.66 -5.95
CA ALA A 149 -14.74 15.44 -5.57
C ALA A 149 -14.10 14.75 -6.78
N THR A 150 -14.80 14.68 -7.92
CA THR A 150 -14.26 14.11 -9.15
C THR A 150 -13.09 14.91 -9.70
N GLU A 151 -13.20 16.24 -9.71
CA GLU A 151 -12.12 17.13 -10.15
C GLU A 151 -10.89 17.00 -9.24
N ARG A 152 -11.09 17.05 -7.93
CA ARG A 152 -10.00 16.93 -6.95
C ARG A 152 -9.38 15.54 -6.95
N ALA A 153 -10.17 14.47 -7.10
CA ALA A 153 -9.68 13.11 -7.26
C ALA A 153 -8.81 12.97 -8.50
N THR A 154 -9.23 13.56 -9.62
CA THR A 154 -8.46 13.59 -10.87
C THR A 154 -7.16 14.37 -10.69
N ALA A 155 -7.22 15.54 -10.05
CA ALA A 155 -6.04 16.35 -9.76
C ALA A 155 -5.04 15.65 -8.82
N LEU A 156 -5.52 14.91 -7.82
CA LEU A 156 -4.68 14.13 -6.93
C LEU A 156 -4.08 12.91 -7.64
N CYS A 157 -4.87 12.18 -8.44
CA CYS A 157 -4.37 11.07 -9.24
C CYS A 157 -3.28 11.53 -10.20
N ALA A 158 -3.49 12.67 -10.86
CA ALA A 158 -2.49 13.28 -11.74
C ALA A 158 -1.22 13.66 -10.97
N ALA A 159 -1.35 14.32 -9.82
CA ALA A 159 -0.20 14.71 -8.99
C ALA A 159 0.59 13.51 -8.43
N CYS A 160 -0.09 12.42 -8.10
CA CYS A 160 0.53 11.20 -7.58
C CYS A 160 0.93 10.20 -8.69
N GLU A 161 0.70 10.54 -9.96
CA GLU A 161 0.87 9.67 -11.13
C GLU A 161 0.18 8.31 -10.99
N LEU A 162 -0.98 8.27 -10.33
CA LEU A 162 -1.75 7.06 -10.05
C LEU A 162 -2.86 6.87 -11.09
N PRO A 163 -3.15 5.62 -11.50
CA PRO A 163 -4.35 5.35 -12.28
C PRO A 163 -5.58 5.55 -11.39
N ALA A 164 -6.70 6.02 -11.95
CA ALA A 164 -7.92 6.31 -11.18
C ALA A 164 -8.43 5.12 -10.34
N LYS A 165 -8.23 3.88 -10.83
CA LYS A 165 -8.56 2.63 -10.13
C LYS A 165 -7.71 2.32 -8.88
N SER A 166 -6.67 3.11 -8.64
CA SER A 166 -5.78 3.00 -7.49
C SER A 166 -6.06 4.06 -6.42
N LEU A 167 -7.06 4.92 -6.62
CA LEU A 167 -7.52 5.88 -5.62
C LEU A 167 -8.83 5.38 -5.02
N TYR A 168 -8.88 5.32 -3.69
CA TYR A 168 -10.05 4.93 -2.93
C TYR A 168 -10.36 5.99 -1.88
N VAL A 169 -11.63 6.12 -1.54
CA VAL A 169 -12.10 7.05 -0.51
C VAL A 169 -12.74 6.22 0.60
N LEU A 170 -12.27 6.41 1.82
CA LEU A 170 -12.80 5.81 3.02
C LEU A 170 -13.48 6.91 3.85
N PRO A 171 -14.83 7.01 3.79
CA PRO A 171 -15.55 7.90 4.67
C PRO A 171 -15.47 7.34 6.10
N HIS A 172 -14.92 8.12 7.01
CA HIS A 172 -14.89 7.84 8.44
C HIS A 172 -15.75 8.89 9.15
N GLY A 173 -17.07 8.68 9.11
CA GLY A 173 -18.01 9.43 9.95
C GLY A 173 -18.10 8.80 11.34
N ASP A 174 -18.44 9.61 12.35
CA ASP A 174 -18.68 9.25 13.76
C ASP A 174 -19.81 8.21 14.01
N HIS A 175 -20.18 7.41 13.02
CA HIS A 175 -21.23 6.40 13.10
C HIS A 175 -20.76 5.01 13.58
N LEU A 176 -19.55 4.90 14.13
CA LEU A 176 -19.02 3.67 14.71
C LEU A 176 -18.69 3.83 16.22
N ILE A 177 -19.56 4.54 16.94
CA ILE A 177 -19.69 4.41 18.40
C ILE A 177 -20.92 3.56 18.70
#